data_AF-A0A3P6RAB5-F1
#
_entry.id   AF-A0A3P6RAB5-F1
#
_cell.length_a   1.000
_cell.length_b   1.000
_cell.length_c   1.000
_cell.angle_alpha   90.00
_cell.angle_beta   90.00
_cell.angle_gamma   90.00
#
_symmetry.space_group_name_H-M   'P 1'
#
loop_
_entity.id
_entity.type
_entity.pdbx_description
1 polymer ?
#
loop_
_entity_poly.entity_id
_entity_poly.type
_entity_poly.pdbx_seq_one_letter_code
_entity_poly.pdbx_strand_id
1 'polypeptide(L)'
;MYGLVGRIHKDRFIESDYTDKEALKLAIDGYRRGFERHHNEYLGVNLATLLVIDGADMSSGQELQCVCELAFNAVFFFLLEFKHCLFC
;
A
#
# COMPACT_ATOMS: atom_id res chain seq x y z
N MET A 1 -7.17 14.56 -5.56
CA MET A 1 -7.35 13.12 -5.26
C MET A 1 -5.98 12.44 -5.28
N TYR A 2 -5.33 12.27 -4.13
CA TYR A 2 -3.90 11.87 -4.05
C TYR A 2 -3.64 10.35 -4.19
N GLY A 3 -4.67 9.51 -4.17
CA GLY A 3 -4.55 8.05 -4.30
C GLY A 3 -4.99 7.44 -5.63
N LEU A 4 -5.47 8.26 -6.59
CA LEU A 4 -6.07 7.74 -7.83
C LEU A 4 -5.07 6.93 -8.68
N VAL A 5 -3.86 7.47 -8.86
CA VAL A 5 -2.80 6.79 -9.63
C VAL A 5 -2.42 5.47 -8.96
N GLY A 6 -2.25 5.49 -7.64
CA GLY A 6 -1.99 4.27 -6.85
C GLY A 6 -3.09 3.23 -7.05
N ARG A 7 -4.37 3.64 -7.01
CA ARG A 7 -5.51 2.72 -7.17
C ARG A 7 -5.62 2.12 -8.57
N ILE A 8 -5.47 2.92 -9.62
CA ILE A 8 -5.53 2.43 -11.02
C ILE A 8 -4.48 1.33 -11.25
N HIS A 9 -3.25 1.54 -10.78
CA HIS A 9 -2.20 0.56 -10.94
C HIS A 9 -2.34 -0.63 -9.99
N LYS A 10 -2.90 -0.44 -8.80
CA LYS A 10 -3.27 -1.54 -7.90
C LYS A 10 -4.31 -2.45 -8.54
N ASP A 11 -5.35 -1.87 -9.15
CA ASP A 11 -6.42 -2.63 -9.79
C ASP A 11 -5.86 -3.43 -10.99
N ARG A 12 -5.02 -2.81 -11.84
CA ARG A 12 -4.29 -3.52 -12.91
C ARG A 12 -3.43 -4.68 -12.39
N PHE A 13 -2.73 -4.49 -11.27
CA PHE A 13 -1.94 -5.54 -10.64
C PHE A 13 -2.83 -6.71 -10.16
N ILE A 14 -3.97 -6.41 -9.54
CA ILE A 14 -4.95 -7.41 -9.09
C ILE A 14 -5.56 -8.15 -10.28
N GLU A 15 -6.00 -7.43 -11.32
CA GLU A 15 -6.59 -8.00 -12.55
C GLU A 15 -5.61 -8.89 -13.31
N SER A 16 -4.30 -8.69 -13.13
CA SER A 16 -3.26 -9.54 -13.70
C SER A 16 -3.00 -10.83 -12.91
N ASP A 17 -3.84 -11.20 -11.94
CA ASP A 17 -3.58 -12.27 -10.98
C ASP A 17 -2.22 -12.11 -10.28
N TYR A 18 -1.89 -10.87 -9.89
CA TYR A 18 -0.65 -10.50 -9.19
C TYR A 18 0.66 -10.75 -9.97
N THR A 19 0.58 -10.90 -11.30
CA THR A 19 1.73 -11.16 -12.17
C THR A 19 2.38 -9.90 -12.72
N ASP A 20 1.64 -8.80 -12.88
CA ASP A 20 2.12 -7.53 -13.43
C ASP A 20 2.92 -6.73 -12.39
N LYS A 21 4.20 -7.06 -12.26
CA LYS A 21 5.10 -6.39 -11.31
C LYS A 21 5.36 -4.93 -11.64
N GLU A 22 5.23 -4.52 -12.90
CA GLU A 22 5.33 -3.11 -13.29
C GLU A 22 4.16 -2.31 -12.72
N ALA A 23 2.94 -2.85 -12.81
CA ALA A 23 1.77 -2.25 -12.19
C ALA A 23 1.92 -2.14 -10.65
N LEU A 24 2.49 -3.16 -10.00
CA LEU A 24 2.80 -3.10 -8.56
C LEU A 24 3.74 -1.92 -8.23
N LYS A 25 4.83 -1.75 -8.98
CA LYS A 25 5.79 -0.65 -8.75
C LYS A 25 5.16 0.72 -8.97
N LEU A 26 4.34 0.87 -10.02
CA LEU A 26 3.60 2.10 -10.29
C LEU A 26 2.56 2.41 -9.20
N ALA A 27 1.91 1.38 -8.63
CA ALA A 27 0.97 1.54 -7.54
C ALA A 27 1.67 2.05 -6.27
N ILE A 28 2.80 1.43 -5.89
CA ILE A 28 3.63 1.83 -4.75
C ILE A 28 4.05 3.29 -4.90
N ASP A 29 4.60 3.65 -6.05
CA ASP A 29 5.06 5.01 -6.34
C ASP A 29 3.92 6.05 -6.33
N GLY A 30 2.73 5.66 -6.82
CA GLY A 30 1.52 6.47 -6.72
C GLY A 30 1.08 6.73 -5.28
N TYR A 31 1.01 5.69 -4.45
CA TYR A 31 0.64 5.81 -3.04
C TYR A 31 1.72 6.51 -2.20
N ARG A 32 3.02 6.29 -2.49
CA ARG A 32 4.15 6.99 -1.87
C ARG A 32 4.04 8.50 -2.04
N ARG A 33 3.94 8.98 -3.28
CA ARG A 33 3.74 10.41 -3.55
C ARG A 33 2.47 10.97 -2.94
N GLY A 34 1.41 10.15 -2.89
CA GLY A 34 0.17 10.54 -2.23
C GLY A 34 0.37 10.75 -0.72
N PHE A 35 1.03 9.80 -0.08
CA PHE A 35 1.29 9.78 1.36
C PHE A 35 2.25 10.90 1.79
N GLU A 36 3.32 11.14 1.02
CA GLU A 36 4.26 12.26 1.22
C GLU A 36 3.54 13.62 1.25
N ARG A 37 2.49 13.78 0.43
CA ARG A 37 1.70 15.02 0.38
C ARG A 37 0.63 15.07 1.46
N HIS A 38 -0.01 13.93 1.74
CA HIS A 38 -1.10 13.80 2.70
C HIS A 38 -0.92 12.51 3.48
N HIS A 39 -0.59 12.62 4.75
CA HIS A 39 -0.39 11.53 5.70
C HIS A 39 -1.73 10.90 6.11
N ASN A 40 -2.52 10.50 5.11
CA ASN A 40 -3.84 9.93 5.28
C ASN A 40 -3.74 8.42 5.47
N GLU A 41 -4.51 7.90 6.40
CA GLU A 41 -4.60 6.47 6.73
C GLU A 41 -4.84 5.56 5.52
N TYR A 42 -5.78 5.92 4.64
CA TYR A 42 -6.06 5.15 3.42
C TYR A 42 -4.82 5.03 2.53
N LEU A 43 -4.05 6.11 2.38
CA LEU A 43 -2.82 6.11 1.57
C LEU A 43 -1.74 5.27 2.26
N GLY A 44 -1.58 5.41 3.58
CA GLY A 44 -0.61 4.66 4.37
C GLY A 44 -0.88 3.15 4.36
N VAL A 45 -2.12 2.73 4.58
CA VAL A 45 -2.50 1.30 4.57
C VAL A 45 -2.26 0.68 3.20
N ASN A 46 -2.66 1.35 2.11
CA ASN A 46 -2.41 0.83 0.76
C ASN A 46 -0.90 0.78 0.43
N LEU A 47 -0.15 1.81 0.82
CA LEU A 47 1.30 1.83 0.62
C LEU A 47 1.99 0.69 1.39
N ALA A 48 1.70 0.54 2.68
CA ALA A 48 2.25 -0.52 3.51
C ALA A 48 1.90 -1.92 2.96
N THR A 49 0.65 -2.12 2.54
CA THR A 49 0.22 -3.38 1.91
C THR A 49 1.05 -3.73 0.68
N LEU A 50 1.23 -2.76 -0.23
CA LEU A 50 1.96 -3.00 -1.46
C LEU A 50 3.47 -3.16 -1.23
N LEU A 51 4.04 -2.47 -0.24
CA LEU A 51 5.43 -2.69 0.19
C LEU A 51 5.66 -4.11 0.69
N VAL A 52 4.74 -4.64 1.51
CA VAL A 52 4.82 -6.04 1.99
C VAL A 52 4.68 -7.02 0.83
N ILE A 53 3.75 -6.80 -0.10
CA ILE A 53 3.59 -7.63 -1.31
C ILE A 53 4.86 -7.61 -2.19
N ASP A 54 5.57 -6.49 -2.23
CA ASP A 54 6.83 -6.32 -2.95
C ASP A 54 8.04 -6.92 -2.22
N GLY A 55 7.84 -7.46 -1.02
CA GLY A 55 8.84 -8.18 -0.22
C GLY A 55 9.49 -7.36 0.90
N ALA A 56 8.97 -6.16 1.22
CA ALA A 56 9.42 -5.43 2.40
C ALA A 56 8.99 -6.15 3.68
N ASP A 57 9.89 -6.15 4.66
CA ASP A 57 9.61 -6.63 6.01
C ASP A 57 10.03 -5.57 7.04
N MET A 58 9.56 -5.73 8.29
CA MET A 58 9.81 -4.76 9.36
C MET A 58 11.29 -4.66 9.77
N SER A 59 12.13 -5.61 9.38
CA SER A 59 13.58 -5.60 9.59
C SER A 59 14.36 -5.03 8.41
N SER A 60 13.79 -5.03 7.20
CA SER A 60 14.46 -4.63 5.95
C SER A 60 14.17 -3.20 5.49
N GLY A 61 13.15 -2.51 6.01
CA GLY A 61 12.73 -1.21 5.46
C GLY A 61 12.43 -0.11 6.49
N GLN A 62 13.18 1.01 6.42
CA GLN A 62 12.86 2.26 7.14
C GLN A 62 11.55 2.88 6.66
N GLU A 63 11.19 2.66 5.39
CA GLU A 63 9.94 3.17 4.81
C GLU A 63 8.71 2.49 5.42
N LEU A 64 8.69 1.15 5.52
CA LEU A 64 7.53 0.43 6.07
C LEU A 64 7.29 0.79 7.53
N GLN A 65 8.35 0.92 8.33
CA GLN A 65 8.26 1.37 9.72
C GLN A 65 7.65 2.78 9.81
N CYS A 66 8.19 3.73 9.04
CA CYS A 66 7.72 5.11 8.99
C CYS A 66 6.23 5.21 8.56
N VAL A 67 5.85 4.49 7.50
CA VAL A 67 4.47 4.47 7.02
C VAL A 67 3.53 3.88 8.07
N CYS A 68 3.93 2.78 8.73
CA CYS A 68 3.15 2.20 9.82
C CYS A 68 2.97 3.19 10.98
N GLU A 69 4.06 3.79 11.47
CA GLU A 69 4.06 4.79 12.55
C GLU A 69 3.18 6.01 12.25
N LEU A 70 3.18 6.48 11.01
CA LEU A 70 2.37 7.62 10.59
C LEU A 70 0.90 7.23 10.31
N ALA A 71 0.62 5.96 10.04
CA ALA A 71 -0.72 5.41 9.84
C ALA A 71 -1.35 4.81 11.13
N PHE A 72 -0.71 4.95 12.29
CA PHE A 72 -0.94 4.14 13.50
C PHE A 72 -2.29 4.30 14.24
N ASN A 73 -3.30 4.97 13.68
CA ASN A 73 -4.68 4.78 14.17
C ASN A 73 -5.36 3.52 13.62
N ALA A 74 -4.75 2.84 12.63
CA ALA A 74 -5.41 1.79 11.84
C ALA A 74 -4.77 0.40 11.86
N VAL A 75 -3.56 0.28 12.42
CA VAL A 75 -2.71 -0.92 12.26
C VAL A 75 -3.35 -2.17 12.91
N PHE A 76 -4.33 -2.00 13.80
CA PHE A 76 -5.12 -3.12 14.34
C PHE A 76 -5.96 -3.85 13.27
N PHE A 77 -6.26 -3.23 12.13
CA PHE A 77 -7.03 -3.82 11.03
C PHE A 77 -6.18 -4.72 10.12
N PHE A 78 -4.86 -4.53 10.10
CA PHE A 78 -3.93 -5.18 9.17
C PHE A 78 -3.73 -6.68 9.44
N LEU A 79 -4.03 -7.16 10.66
CA LEU A 79 -3.90 -8.58 11.03
C LEU A 79 -5.21 -9.37 10.97
N LEU A 80 -6.37 -8.71 10.83
CA LEU A 80 -7.67 -9.39 10.85
C LEU A 80 -8.30 -9.58 9.45
N GLU A 81 -7.84 -8.84 8.44
CA GLU A 81 -8.56 -8.68 7.16
C GLU A 81 -7.77 -9.13 5.92
N PHE A 82 -6.71 -9.93 6.09
CA PHE A 82 -6.00 -10.62 4.98
C PHE A 82 -6.89 -11.62 4.19
N LYS A 83 -8.19 -11.72 4.49
CA LYS A 83 -9.17 -12.48 3.69
C LYS A 83 -10.28 -11.63 3.04
N HIS A 84 -10.42 -10.34 3.33
CA HIS A 84 -11.52 -9.54 2.76
C HIS A 84 -11.11 -8.18 2.15
N CYS A 85 -9.95 -7.62 2.51
CA CYS A 85 -9.55 -6.28 2.04
C CYS A 85 -8.96 -6.20 0.62
N LEU A 86 -9.16 -7.23 -0.23
CA LEU A 86 -9.03 -7.08 -1.68
C LEU A 86 -10.25 -6.39 -2.31
N PHE A 87 -11.36 -6.25 -1.56
CA PHE A 87 -12.60 -5.62 -2.01
C PHE A 87 -13.03 -4.46 -1.09
N CYS A 88 -12.30 -3.34 -1.15
CA CYS A 88 -12.88 -1.99 -0.99
C CYS A 88 -11.93 -0.95 -1.62
#